data_AF-A0A523TFT8-F1
#
_entry.id   AF-A0A523TFT8-F1
#
_cell.length_a   1.000
_cell.length_b   1.000
_cell.length_c   1.000
_cell.angle_alpha   90.00
_cell.angle_beta   90.00
_cell.angle_gamma   90.00
#
_symmetry.space_group_name_H-M   'P 1'
#
loop_
_entity.id
_entity.type
_entity.pdbx_description
1 polymer ?
#
loop_
_entity_poly.entity_id
_entity_poly.type
_entity_poly.pdbx_seq_one_letter_code
_entity_poly.pdbx_strand_id
1 'polypeptide(L)'
;MSTAIDSGIGLTAGKKLCGKAIPTSDDTYLTTVRLGKKFIQLKKFLTIKHTVQPETHEIVEQLRTAVTKLQEDVNAYKTIAETITEKNSDLEEQIAKMQELDRETIREVEKLRQTYKQAIQELETDLKTERNRISELSKIVKPLIKKQMRKLGQKVAQEMQKERAS
;
A
#
# COMPACT_ATOMS: atom_id res chain seq x y z
N MET A 1 -57.32 24.42 22.55
CA MET A 1 -58.26 24.30 21.42
C MET A 1 -57.94 23.11 20.52
N SER A 2 -56.67 22.77 20.24
CA SER A 2 -56.27 21.58 19.47
C SER A 2 -57.01 20.31 19.89
N THR A 3 -57.03 20.00 21.18
CA THR A 3 -57.66 18.79 21.75
C THR A 3 -59.17 18.64 21.49
N ALA A 4 -59.92 19.73 21.27
CA ALA A 4 -61.33 19.65 20.92
C ALA A 4 -61.55 19.28 19.46
N ILE A 5 -60.66 19.79 18.58
CA ILE A 5 -60.65 19.49 17.14
C ILE A 5 -60.23 18.02 16.94
N ASP A 6 -59.15 17.59 17.60
CA ASP A 6 -58.60 16.24 17.50
C ASP A 6 -59.53 15.17 18.11
N SER A 7 -60.40 15.54 19.06
CA SER A 7 -61.39 14.63 19.67
C SER A 7 -62.75 14.60 18.96
N GLY A 8 -62.91 15.30 17.84
CA GLY A 8 -64.18 15.38 17.11
C GLY A 8 -65.29 16.06 17.91
N ILE A 9 -64.92 17.06 18.73
CA ILE A 9 -65.85 17.86 19.53
C ILE A 9 -66.02 19.20 18.83
N GLY A 10 -67.23 19.45 18.33
CA GLY A 10 -67.57 20.70 17.66
C GLY A 10 -67.24 21.92 18.52
N LEU A 11 -66.75 22.99 17.88
CA LEU A 11 -66.24 24.20 18.53
C LEU A 11 -67.23 24.82 19.52
N THR A 12 -68.52 24.82 19.18
CA THR A 12 -69.59 25.36 20.03
C THR A 12 -69.75 24.57 21.33
N ALA A 13 -69.70 23.23 21.27
CA ALA A 13 -69.74 22.38 22.46
C ALA A 13 -68.48 22.55 23.32
N GLY A 14 -67.30 22.66 22.68
CA GLY A 14 -66.04 22.95 23.37
C GLY A 14 -66.05 24.29 24.11
N LYS A 15 -66.57 25.36 23.48
CA LYS A 15 -66.71 26.68 24.11
C LYS A 15 -67.60 26.63 25.36
N LYS A 16 -68.72 25.92 25.32
CA LYS A 16 -69.65 25.76 26.45
C LYS A 16 -69.01 24.99 27.61
N LEU A 17 -68.32 23.88 27.30
CA LEU A 17 -67.58 23.09 28.30
C LEU A 17 -66.49 23.91 29.02
N CYS A 18 -65.91 24.90 28.34
CA CYS A 18 -64.92 25.81 28.91
C CYS A 18 -65.53 27.10 29.50
N GLY A 19 -66.86 27.18 29.64
CA GLY A 19 -67.55 28.34 30.24
C GLY A 19 -67.47 29.63 29.42
N LYS A 20 -67.15 29.56 28.12
CA LYS A 20 -67.10 30.74 27.25
C LYS A 20 -68.47 31.08 26.69
N ALA A 21 -68.75 32.37 26.56
CA ALA A 21 -70.01 32.88 26.02
C ALA A 21 -70.26 32.35 24.59
N ILE A 22 -71.50 31.95 24.34
CA ILE A 22 -72.00 31.47 23.05
C ILE A 22 -73.15 32.39 22.63
N PRO A 23 -73.23 32.82 21.36
CA PRO A 23 -74.33 33.63 20.87
C PRO A 23 -75.69 32.95 21.11
N THR A 24 -76.71 33.74 21.45
CA THR A 24 -78.05 33.26 21.84
C THR A 24 -78.74 32.40 20.78
N SER A 25 -78.37 32.52 19.49
CA SER A 25 -78.88 31.69 18.39
C SER A 25 -78.42 30.24 18.44
N ASP A 26 -77.25 29.98 19.03
CA ASP A 26 -76.63 28.65 19.07
C ASP A 26 -77.10 27.83 20.28
N ASP A 27 -77.69 28.48 21.29
CA ASP A 27 -78.09 27.82 22.54
C ASP A 27 -79.26 26.83 22.33
N THR A 28 -80.11 27.09 21.32
CA THR A 28 -81.18 26.18 20.88
C THR A 28 -80.64 24.87 20.31
N TYR A 29 -79.49 24.90 19.62
CA TYR A 29 -78.82 23.70 19.09
C TYR A 29 -78.10 22.89 20.16
N LEU A 30 -77.89 23.46 21.35
CA LEU A 30 -77.09 22.87 22.42
C LEU A 30 -77.91 22.06 23.44
N THR A 31 -79.24 22.20 23.46
CA THR A 31 -80.13 21.39 24.32
C THR A 31 -80.12 19.90 23.95
N THR A 32 -79.81 19.58 22.69
CA THR A 32 -79.66 18.21 22.15
C THR A 32 -78.24 17.65 22.28
N VAL A 33 -77.25 18.48 22.62
CA VAL A 33 -75.85 18.05 22.69
C VAL A 33 -75.55 17.40 24.04
N ARG A 34 -75.27 16.09 24.02
CA ARG A 34 -74.87 15.30 25.21
C ARG A 34 -73.47 15.68 25.70
N LEU A 35 -73.34 16.86 26.31
CA LEU A 35 -72.06 17.46 26.75
C LEU A 35 -71.29 16.57 27.73
N GLY A 36 -71.96 15.80 28.59
CA GLY A 36 -71.30 14.88 29.52
C GLY A 36 -70.47 13.79 28.83
N LYS A 37 -70.99 13.19 27.73
CA LYS A 37 -70.22 12.18 26.96
C LYS A 37 -69.01 12.81 26.27
N LYS A 38 -69.19 14.02 25.73
CA LYS A 38 -68.12 14.79 25.08
C LYS A 38 -67.05 15.21 26.10
N PHE A 39 -67.43 15.60 27.31
CA PHE A 39 -66.50 15.87 28.40
C PHE A 39 -65.68 14.64 28.80
N ILE A 40 -66.33 13.46 28.93
CA ILE A 40 -65.62 12.20 29.21
C ILE A 40 -64.64 11.85 28.08
N GLN A 41 -65.03 12.05 26.82
CA GLN A 41 -64.16 11.83 25.66
C GLN A 41 -62.93 12.75 25.69
N LEU A 42 -63.15 14.05 25.94
CA LEU A 42 -62.08 15.04 26.00
C LEU A 42 -61.15 14.79 27.21
N LYS A 43 -61.72 14.39 28.36
CA LYS A 43 -60.96 13.95 29.55
C LYS A 43 -60.11 12.72 29.24
N LYS A 44 -60.65 11.70 28.55
CA LYS A 44 -59.89 10.51 28.13
C LYS A 44 -58.69 10.91 27.28
N PHE A 45 -58.87 11.75 26.26
CA PHE A 45 -57.79 12.25 25.42
C PHE A 45 -56.73 13.05 26.20
N LEU A 46 -57.14 13.93 27.11
CA LEU A 46 -56.21 14.67 27.98
C LEU A 46 -55.46 13.77 28.98
N THR A 47 -56.00 12.59 29.28
CA THR A 47 -55.38 11.62 30.20
C THR A 47 -54.44 10.65 29.48
N ILE A 48 -54.44 10.61 28.15
CA ILE A 48 -53.42 9.90 27.37
C ILE A 48 -52.12 10.69 27.49
N LYS A 49 -51.38 10.47 28.57
CA LYS A 49 -49.99 10.86 28.66
C LYS A 49 -49.26 10.11 27.56
N HIS A 50 -48.55 10.82 26.69
CA HIS A 50 -47.65 10.21 25.72
C HIS A 50 -46.44 9.65 26.49
N THR A 51 -46.66 8.57 27.23
CA THR A 51 -45.60 7.81 27.88
C THR A 51 -44.91 7.02 26.79
N VAL A 52 -43.72 7.50 26.40
CA VAL A 52 -42.77 6.73 25.60
C VAL A 52 -42.64 5.36 26.29
N GLN A 53 -42.94 4.28 25.57
CA GLN A 53 -42.87 2.96 26.15
C GLN A 53 -41.42 2.68 26.60
N PRO A 54 -41.20 2.06 27.76
CA PRO A 54 -39.86 1.79 28.28
C PRO A 54 -39.01 0.97 27.29
N GLU A 55 -39.63 0.09 26.52
CA GLU A 55 -39.03 -0.68 25.43
C GLU A 55 -38.40 0.21 24.34
N THR A 56 -39.02 1.36 24.03
CA THR A 56 -38.49 2.32 23.05
C THR A 56 -37.23 3.01 23.59
N HIS A 57 -37.16 3.27 24.91
CA HIS A 57 -35.99 3.88 25.50
C HIS A 57 -34.78 2.94 25.50
N GLU A 58 -35.01 1.66 25.79
CA GLU A 58 -33.97 0.62 25.77
C GLU A 58 -33.39 0.42 24.37
N ILE A 59 -34.24 0.38 23.33
CA ILE A 59 -33.81 0.32 21.93
C ILE A 59 -32.94 1.54 21.56
N VAL A 60 -33.34 2.74 21.99
CA VAL A 60 -32.59 3.98 21.71
C VAL A 60 -31.21 3.94 22.36
N GLU A 61 -31.08 3.46 23.60
CA GLU A 61 -29.78 3.34 24.28
C GLU A 61 -28.89 2.25 23.65
N GLN A 62 -29.47 1.13 23.21
CA GLN A 62 -28.73 0.11 22.45
C GLN A 62 -28.21 0.68 21.12
N LEU A 63 -29.03 1.45 20.41
CA LEU A 63 -28.63 2.13 19.17
C LEU A 63 -27.52 3.15 19.43
N ARG A 64 -27.64 3.94 20.49
CA ARG A 64 -26.62 4.92 20.89
C ARG A 64 -25.28 4.23 21.18
N THR A 65 -25.32 3.10 21.87
CA THR A 65 -24.12 2.29 22.15
C THR A 65 -23.51 1.75 20.87
N ALA A 66 -24.33 1.21 19.95
CA ALA A 66 -23.86 0.71 18.67
C ALA A 66 -23.24 1.82 17.80
N VAL A 67 -23.85 3.00 17.74
CA VAL A 67 -23.32 4.18 17.03
C VAL A 67 -21.98 4.61 17.62
N THR A 68 -21.86 4.61 18.96
CA THR A 68 -20.60 5.00 19.62
C THR A 68 -19.48 4.02 19.29
N LYS A 69 -19.75 2.70 19.35
CA LYS A 69 -18.79 1.67 18.94
C LYS A 69 -18.39 1.79 17.47
N LEU A 70 -19.34 1.99 16.58
CA LEU A 70 -19.04 2.20 15.15
C LEU A 70 -18.18 3.45 14.93
N GLN A 71 -18.39 4.51 15.69
CA GLN A 71 -17.56 5.71 15.62
C GLN A 71 -16.12 5.43 16.08
N GLU A 72 -15.94 4.66 17.15
CA GLU A 72 -14.62 4.21 17.63
C GLU A 72 -13.92 3.34 16.58
N ASP A 73 -14.62 2.36 16.00
CA ASP A 73 -14.09 1.49 14.96
C ASP A 73 -13.66 2.29 13.73
N VAL A 74 -14.50 3.23 13.26
CA VAL A 74 -14.18 4.11 12.12
C VAL A 74 -12.92 4.94 12.39
N ASN A 75 -12.77 5.48 13.60
CA ASN A 75 -11.58 6.24 13.97
C ASN A 75 -10.33 5.35 14.00
N ALA A 76 -10.44 4.12 14.50
CA ALA A 76 -9.35 3.15 14.49
C ALA A 76 -8.95 2.77 13.06
N TYR A 77 -9.91 2.45 12.19
CA TYR A 77 -9.65 2.14 10.78
C TYR A 77 -9.00 3.30 10.03
N LYS A 78 -9.43 4.54 10.31
CA LYS A 78 -8.80 5.73 9.72
C LYS A 78 -7.33 5.84 10.11
N THR A 79 -7.01 5.66 11.38
CA THR A 79 -5.62 5.70 11.89
C THR A 79 -4.78 4.59 11.26
N ILE A 80 -5.34 3.38 11.12
CA ILE A 80 -4.67 2.26 10.46
C ILE A 80 -4.42 2.58 8.98
N ALA A 81 -5.41 3.11 8.27
CA ALA A 81 -5.28 3.47 6.87
C ALA A 81 -4.22 4.55 6.64
N GLU A 82 -4.18 5.58 7.49
CA GLU A 82 -3.15 6.63 7.45
C GLU A 82 -1.75 6.03 7.66
N THR A 83 -1.60 5.17 8.67
CA THR A 83 -0.32 4.48 8.95
C THR A 83 0.12 3.58 7.79
N ILE A 84 -0.80 2.84 7.18
CA ILE A 84 -0.51 2.00 6.01
C ILE A 84 -0.08 2.86 4.83
N THR A 85 -0.76 3.99 4.60
CA THR A 85 -0.45 4.91 3.50
C THR A 85 0.96 5.49 3.65
N GLU A 86 1.32 5.94 4.86
CA GLU A 86 2.67 6.43 5.18
C GLU A 86 3.74 5.35 4.94
N LYS A 87 3.53 4.15 5.50
CA LYS A 87 4.48 3.03 5.30
C LYS A 87 4.62 2.62 3.84
N ASN A 88 3.53 2.65 3.07
CA ASN A 88 3.59 2.33 1.64
C ASN A 88 4.41 3.39 0.89
N SER A 89 4.23 4.68 1.21
CA SER A 89 5.05 5.76 0.63
C SER A 89 6.53 5.57 0.95
N ASP A 90 6.86 5.22 2.19
CA ASP A 90 8.26 4.96 2.61
C ASP A 90 8.86 3.77 1.86
N LEU A 91 8.09 2.69 1.69
CA LEU A 91 8.51 1.50 0.95
C LEU A 91 8.73 1.81 -0.54
N GLU A 92 7.85 2.60 -1.15
CA GLU A 92 8.01 3.04 -2.54
C GLU A 92 9.30 3.84 -2.72
N GLU A 93 9.63 4.74 -1.79
CA GLU A 93 10.89 5.51 -1.83
C GLU A 93 12.12 4.59 -1.66
N GLN A 94 12.06 3.61 -0.74
CA GLN A 94 13.13 2.64 -0.56
C GLN A 94 13.35 1.77 -1.80
N ILE A 95 12.26 1.32 -2.45
CA ILE A 95 12.32 0.58 -3.71
C ILE A 95 12.97 1.41 -4.81
N ALA A 96 12.60 2.70 -4.93
CA ALA A 96 13.18 3.60 -5.93
C ALA A 96 14.70 3.77 -5.71
N LYS A 97 15.14 3.97 -4.46
CA LYS A 97 16.57 4.06 -4.12
C LYS A 97 17.33 2.77 -4.46
N MET A 98 16.74 1.62 -4.15
CA MET A 98 17.35 0.32 -4.44
C MET A 98 17.48 0.06 -5.94
N GLN A 99 16.48 0.45 -6.73
CA GLN A 99 16.53 0.34 -8.18
C GLN A 99 17.62 1.22 -8.80
N GLU A 100 17.85 2.41 -8.25
CA GLU A 100 18.92 3.28 -8.76
C GLU A 100 20.31 2.71 -8.43
N LEU A 101 20.50 2.20 -7.21
CA LEU A 101 21.74 1.49 -6.83
C LEU A 101 22.00 0.25 -7.70
N ASP A 102 20.96 -0.52 -8.02
CA ASP A 102 21.08 -1.69 -8.90
C ASP A 102 21.51 -1.27 -10.32
N ARG A 103 20.92 -0.20 -10.85
CA ARG A 103 21.33 0.37 -12.16
C ARG A 103 22.78 0.85 -12.15
N GLU A 104 23.22 1.51 -11.09
CA GLU A 104 24.61 1.95 -10.95
C GLU A 104 25.56 0.75 -10.89
N THR A 105 25.21 -0.27 -10.09
CA THR A 105 25.99 -1.51 -9.97
C THR A 105 26.12 -2.22 -11.31
N ILE A 106 25.03 -2.35 -12.07
CA ILE A 106 25.04 -2.94 -13.42
C ILE A 106 25.99 -2.15 -14.34
N ARG A 107 25.91 -0.82 -14.34
CA ARG A 107 26.80 0.04 -15.15
C ARG A 107 28.27 -0.17 -14.79
N GLU A 108 28.60 -0.29 -13.50
CA GLU A 108 29.98 -0.53 -13.06
C GLU A 108 30.49 -1.91 -13.45
N VAL A 109 29.65 -2.95 -13.30
CA VAL A 109 29.97 -4.31 -13.72
C VAL A 109 30.21 -4.37 -15.23
N GLU A 110 29.40 -3.67 -16.04
CA GLU A 110 29.59 -3.58 -17.48
C GLU A 110 30.89 -2.87 -17.86
N LYS A 111 31.23 -1.75 -17.20
CA LYS A 111 32.50 -1.06 -17.38
C LYS A 111 33.68 -1.98 -17.07
N LEU A 112 33.66 -2.63 -15.91
CA LEU A 112 34.70 -3.59 -15.51
C LEU A 112 34.84 -4.71 -16.54
N ARG A 113 33.72 -5.28 -17.00
CA ARG A 113 33.72 -6.33 -18.02
C ARG A 113 34.36 -5.87 -19.34
N GLN A 114 34.10 -4.63 -19.75
CA GLN A 114 34.74 -4.05 -20.94
C GLN A 114 36.25 -3.89 -20.73
N THR A 115 36.67 -3.34 -19.59
CA THR A 115 38.09 -3.17 -19.25
C THR A 115 38.83 -4.51 -19.23
N TYR A 116 38.25 -5.54 -18.60
CA TYR A 116 38.83 -6.89 -18.60
C TYR A 116 38.94 -7.47 -20.01
N LYS A 117 37.91 -7.26 -20.85
CA LYS A 117 37.93 -7.73 -22.24
C LYS A 117 39.03 -7.06 -23.05
N GLN A 118 39.24 -5.75 -22.88
CA GLN A 118 40.31 -5.01 -23.53
C GLN A 118 41.69 -5.50 -23.06
N ALA A 119 41.89 -5.63 -21.74
CA ALA A 119 43.15 -6.13 -21.18
C ALA A 119 43.51 -7.54 -21.68
N ILE A 120 42.52 -8.43 -21.80
CA ILE A 120 42.74 -9.77 -22.38
C ILE A 120 43.19 -9.67 -23.84
N GLN A 121 42.54 -8.82 -24.64
CA GLN A 121 42.90 -8.63 -26.05
C GLN A 121 44.31 -8.06 -26.20
N GLU A 122 44.70 -7.09 -25.38
CA GLU A 122 46.05 -6.53 -25.35
C GLU A 122 47.09 -7.62 -25.02
N LEU A 123 46.85 -8.40 -23.96
CA LEU A 123 47.73 -9.52 -23.58
C LEU A 123 47.85 -10.57 -24.68
N GLU A 124 46.75 -10.91 -25.37
CA GLU A 124 46.78 -11.83 -26.51
C GLU A 124 47.63 -11.29 -27.66
N THR A 125 47.53 -9.99 -27.94
CA THR A 125 48.37 -9.35 -28.96
C THR A 125 49.84 -9.36 -28.56
N ASP A 126 50.18 -8.99 -27.33
CA ASP A 126 51.55 -8.99 -26.83
C ASP A 126 52.17 -10.39 -26.88
N LEU A 127 51.42 -11.40 -26.42
CA LEU A 127 51.87 -12.79 -26.41
C LEU A 127 52.11 -13.30 -27.84
N LYS A 128 51.24 -12.94 -28.80
CA LYS A 128 51.45 -13.26 -30.22
C LYS A 128 52.72 -12.60 -30.76
N THR A 129 52.97 -11.36 -30.39
CA THR A 129 54.15 -10.59 -30.83
C THR A 129 55.44 -11.21 -30.30
N GLU A 130 55.48 -11.54 -29.00
CA GLU A 130 56.63 -12.22 -28.38
C GLU A 130 56.83 -13.64 -28.93
N ARG A 131 55.75 -14.38 -29.19
CA ARG A 131 55.85 -15.70 -29.83
C ARG A 131 56.48 -15.63 -31.22
N ASN A 132 56.14 -14.60 -32.00
CA ASN A 132 56.75 -14.36 -33.30
C ASN A 132 58.23 -14.01 -33.15
N ARG A 133 58.59 -13.14 -32.20
CA ARG A 133 59.97 -12.77 -31.90
C ARG A 133 60.83 -13.98 -31.50
N ILE A 134 60.32 -14.84 -30.61
CA ILE A 134 60.97 -16.10 -30.22
C ILE A 134 61.15 -17.02 -31.43
N SER A 135 60.15 -17.11 -32.31
CA SER A 135 60.23 -17.90 -33.54
C SER A 135 61.37 -17.43 -34.46
N GLU A 136 61.47 -16.11 -34.69
CA GLU A 136 62.54 -15.52 -35.49
C GLU A 136 63.93 -15.74 -34.86
N LEU A 137 64.07 -15.52 -33.56
CA LEU A 137 65.32 -15.81 -32.84
C LEU A 137 65.69 -17.30 -32.93
N SER A 138 64.71 -18.20 -32.81
CA SER A 138 64.92 -19.64 -32.93
C SER A 138 65.46 -20.02 -34.33
N LYS A 139 65.00 -19.37 -35.40
CA LYS A 139 65.54 -19.60 -36.76
C LYS A 139 67.03 -19.24 -36.87
N ILE A 140 67.48 -18.23 -36.12
CA ILE A 140 68.89 -17.79 -36.10
C ILE A 140 69.73 -18.68 -35.18
N VAL A 141 69.25 -18.94 -33.96
CA VAL A 141 70.03 -19.61 -32.90
C VAL A 141 70.19 -21.10 -33.16
N LYS A 142 69.14 -21.81 -33.60
CA LYS A 142 69.19 -23.27 -33.87
C LYS A 142 70.33 -23.68 -34.82
N PRO A 143 70.52 -23.07 -36.00
CA PRO A 143 71.62 -23.45 -36.89
C PRO A 143 72.99 -23.11 -36.32
N LEU A 144 73.13 -22.02 -35.56
CA LEU A 144 74.41 -21.67 -34.90
C LEU A 144 74.81 -22.73 -33.88
N ILE A 145 73.89 -23.15 -33.01
CA ILE A 145 74.12 -24.23 -32.04
C ILE A 145 74.47 -25.53 -32.77
N LYS A 146 73.66 -25.93 -33.77
CA LYS A 146 73.89 -27.15 -34.55
C LYS A 146 75.26 -27.18 -35.23
N LYS A 147 75.70 -26.03 -35.77
CA LYS A 147 77.03 -25.88 -36.40
C LYS A 147 78.16 -26.04 -35.39
N GLN A 148 78.05 -25.43 -34.21
CA GLN A 148 79.07 -25.56 -33.16
C GLN A 148 79.15 -26.99 -32.61
N MET A 149 78.00 -27.63 -32.36
CA MET A 149 77.96 -29.03 -31.89
C MET A 149 78.60 -30.00 -32.89
N ARG A 150 78.36 -29.81 -34.21
CA ARG A 150 79.02 -30.60 -35.25
C ARG A 150 80.54 -30.43 -35.25
N LYS A 151 81.03 -29.19 -35.12
CA LYS A 151 82.47 -28.91 -35.02
C LYS A 151 83.09 -29.55 -33.78
N LEU A 152 82.42 -29.49 -32.64
CA LEU A 152 82.87 -30.11 -31.41
C LEU A 152 82.95 -31.64 -31.56
N GLY A 153 81.90 -32.26 -32.10
CA GLY A 153 81.89 -33.71 -32.35
C GLY A 153 82.99 -34.17 -33.31
N GLN A 154 83.31 -33.37 -34.35
CA GLN A 154 84.43 -33.64 -35.24
C GLN A 154 85.79 -33.54 -34.53
N LYS A 155 85.99 -32.53 -33.67
CA LYS A 155 87.21 -32.40 -32.86
C LYS A 155 87.41 -33.58 -31.91
N VAL A 156 86.35 -33.94 -31.17
CA VAL A 156 86.38 -35.09 -30.25
C VAL A 156 86.69 -36.39 -31.01
N ALA A 157 86.08 -36.60 -32.17
CA ALA A 157 86.37 -37.78 -33.00
C ALA A 157 87.83 -37.82 -33.48
N GLN A 158 88.41 -36.67 -33.84
CA GLN A 158 89.82 -36.56 -34.23
C GLN A 158 90.77 -36.79 -33.05
N GLU A 159 90.45 -36.30 -31.86
CA GLU A 159 91.23 -36.54 -30.64
C GLU A 159 91.22 -38.02 -30.26
N MET A 160 90.05 -38.68 -30.26
CA MET A 160 89.95 -40.12 -30.00
C MET A 160 90.71 -40.97 -31.04
N GLN A 161 90.78 -40.54 -32.30
CA GLN A 161 91.57 -41.24 -33.32
C GLN A 161 93.08 -41.06 -33.10
N LYS A 162 93.52 -39.89 -32.62
CA LYS A 162 94.92 -39.64 -32.26
C LYS A 162 95.35 -40.42 -31.02
N GLU A 163 94.51 -40.51 -30.00
CA GLU A 163 94.77 -41.31 -28.79
C GLU A 163 94.85 -42.81 -29.08
N ARG A 164 94.12 -43.32 -30.09
CA ARG A 164 94.20 -44.73 -30.51
C ARG A 164 95.41 -45.06 -31.39
N ALA A 165 96.07 -44.05 -31.94
CA ALA A 165 97.22 -44.20 -32.84
C ALA A 165 98.57 -43.91 -32.14
N SER A 166 98.54 -43.55 -30.85
CA SER A 166 99.69 -43.35 -29.99
C SER A 166 99.82 -44.49 -28.98
#